data_AF-A0A9X3MN44-F1
#
_entry.id   AF-A0A9X3MN44-F1
#
_cell.length_a   1.000
_cell.length_b   1.000
_cell.length_c   1.000
_cell.angle_alpha   90.00
_cell.angle_beta   90.00
_cell.angle_gamma   90.00
#
_symmetry.space_group_name_H-M   'P 1'
#
loop_
_entity.id
_entity.type
_entity.pdbx_description
1 polymer ?
#
loop_
_entity_poly.entity_id
_entity_poly.type
_entity_poly.pdbx_seq_one_letter_code
_entity_poly.pdbx_strand_id
1 'polypeptide(L)'
;MKPLIILLLIFTSNMCYAKLEQLHLSNKVVVDISIPEKLSHSDNMLILKYDDWYFSHEIINPKGFYTTIDLTDIQHEFLKSVFYPNLRTSLPNWLGELANEQAMSFGLSKTNVINRKFGDVELLGGYDDASKQGNIFVFEKYQIHHLSIGGEGEYYIELLNAIKRK
;
A
#
# COMPACT_ATOMS: atom_id res chain seq x y z
N MET A 1 6.15 26.70 -47.71
CA MET A 1 5.62 25.55 -46.94
C MET A 1 6.70 24.73 -46.22
N LYS A 2 7.87 25.29 -45.88
CA LYS A 2 8.95 24.58 -45.16
C LYS A 2 9.22 25.02 -43.70
N PRO A 3 8.83 26.23 -43.21
CA PRO A 3 9.13 26.57 -41.82
C PRO A 3 8.11 25.99 -40.82
N LEU A 4 6.91 25.60 -41.28
CA LEU A 4 5.84 25.09 -40.40
C LEU A 4 6.12 23.66 -39.89
N ILE A 5 6.87 22.84 -40.65
CA ILE A 5 7.18 21.44 -40.29
C ILE A 5 8.28 21.38 -39.23
N ILE A 6 9.21 22.34 -39.21
CA ILE A 6 10.33 22.36 -38.25
C ILE A 6 9.84 22.74 -36.85
N LEU A 7 8.80 23.59 -36.73
CA LEU A 7 8.23 23.97 -35.44
C LEU A 7 7.47 22.81 -34.76
N LEU A 8 6.91 21.88 -35.54
CA LEU A 8 6.17 20.73 -35.01
C LEU A 8 7.08 19.64 -34.41
N LEU A 9 8.35 19.57 -34.86
CA LEU A 9 9.34 18.58 -34.40
C LEU A 9 10.01 18.95 -33.08
N ILE A 10 9.97 20.23 -32.67
CA ILE A 10 10.57 20.67 -31.40
C ILE A 10 9.63 20.38 -30.22
N PHE A 11 8.32 20.32 -30.46
CA PHE A 11 7.33 20.02 -29.42
C PHE A 11 7.26 18.55 -29.00
N THR A 12 7.77 17.60 -29.79
CA THR A 12 7.67 16.16 -29.49
C THR A 12 8.82 15.61 -28.65
N SER A 13 9.83 16.43 -28.30
CA SER A 13 11.05 15.97 -27.61
C SER A 13 11.03 16.15 -26.08
N ASN A 14 10.00 16.77 -25.51
CA ASN A 14 9.80 16.81 -24.05
C ASN A 14 8.89 15.67 -23.58
N MET A 15 9.19 14.43 -23.98
CA MET A 15 8.77 13.29 -23.18
C MET A 15 9.67 13.32 -21.93
N CYS A 16 9.23 14.06 -20.91
CA CYS A 16 9.80 14.00 -19.58
C CYS A 16 9.61 12.55 -19.11
N TYR A 17 10.61 11.71 -19.29
CA TYR A 17 10.63 10.41 -18.64
C TYR A 17 10.67 10.68 -17.15
N ALA A 18 9.51 10.54 -16.49
CA ALA A 18 9.46 10.54 -15.04
C ALA A 18 10.48 9.51 -14.57
N LYS A 19 11.54 9.98 -13.88
CA LYS A 19 12.55 9.10 -13.32
C LYS A 19 11.87 8.31 -12.21
N LEU A 20 11.55 7.05 -12.48
CA LEU A 20 11.06 6.13 -11.48
C LEU A 20 12.22 5.73 -10.57
N GLU A 21 12.07 5.98 -9.27
CA GLU A 21 12.94 5.48 -8.22
C GLU A 21 12.33 4.22 -7.60
N GLN A 22 13.15 3.44 -6.89
CA GLN A 22 12.68 2.22 -6.25
C GLN A 22 12.67 2.39 -4.73
N LEU A 23 11.47 2.32 -4.14
CA LEU A 23 11.34 2.13 -2.71
C LEU A 23 11.50 0.64 -2.41
N HIS A 24 12.59 0.29 -1.72
CA HIS A 24 12.85 -1.08 -1.30
C HIS A 24 12.08 -1.38 -0.01
N LEU A 25 11.02 -2.20 -0.10
CA LEU A 25 10.33 -2.69 1.09
C LEU A 25 11.15 -3.80 1.75
N SER A 26 11.76 -4.66 0.92
CA SER A 26 12.61 -5.75 1.36
C SER A 26 13.66 -6.12 0.31
N ASN A 27 14.40 -7.21 0.54
CA ASN A 27 15.27 -7.79 -0.48
C ASN A 27 14.50 -8.46 -1.63
N LYS A 28 13.19 -8.70 -1.48
CA LYS A 28 12.33 -9.36 -2.47
C LYS A 28 11.31 -8.43 -3.11
N VAL A 29 10.90 -7.36 -2.43
CA VAL A 29 9.81 -6.49 -2.87
C VAL A 29 10.28 -5.05 -3.00
N VAL A 30 9.94 -4.44 -4.14
CA VAL A 30 10.15 -3.02 -4.42
C VAL A 30 8.85 -2.38 -4.88
N VAL A 31 8.77 -1.07 -4.73
CA VAL A 31 7.72 -0.22 -5.31
C VAL A 31 8.39 0.77 -6.23
N ASP A 32 8.04 0.75 -7.51
CA ASP A 32 8.48 1.80 -8.43
C ASP A 32 7.67 3.08 -8.14
N ILE A 33 8.35 4.17 -7.81
CA ILE A 33 7.71 5.43 -7.43
C ILE A 33 8.25 6.57 -8.28
N SER A 34 7.40 7.54 -8.59
CA SER A 34 7.86 8.84 -9.05
C SER A 34 8.56 9.57 -7.90
N ILE A 35 9.34 10.61 -8.22
CA ILE A 35 10.00 11.42 -7.19
C ILE A 35 8.93 12.19 -6.41
N PRO A 36 8.80 12.02 -5.08
CA PRO A 36 7.85 12.77 -4.28
C PRO A 36 8.32 14.22 -4.11
N GLU A 37 7.37 15.14 -3.92
CA GLU A 37 7.71 16.53 -3.57
C GLU A 37 8.27 16.66 -2.16
N LYS A 38 7.73 15.86 -1.24
CA LYS A 38 8.16 15.85 0.16
C LYS A 38 8.28 14.43 0.66
N LEU A 39 9.35 14.21 1.39
CA LEU A 39 9.62 12.98 2.12
C LEU A 39 9.74 13.33 3.59
N SER A 40 9.01 12.61 4.43
CA SER A 40 9.07 12.74 5.89
C SER A 40 9.12 11.36 6.52
N HIS A 41 9.69 11.26 7.71
CA HIS A 41 9.72 10.01 8.46
C HIS A 41 9.35 10.27 9.94
N SER A 42 8.75 9.27 10.57
CA SER A 42 8.44 9.24 12.00
C SER A 42 8.62 7.82 12.50
N ASP A 43 9.62 7.60 13.35
CA ASP A 43 10.01 6.28 13.85
C ASP A 43 10.14 5.23 12.73
N ASN A 44 9.16 4.32 12.61
CA ASN A 44 9.14 3.22 11.64
C ASN A 44 8.30 3.52 10.39
N MET A 45 7.80 4.75 10.26
CA MET A 45 6.95 5.17 9.15
C MET A 45 7.69 6.16 8.24
N LEU A 46 7.70 5.85 6.95
CA LEU A 46 8.09 6.75 5.87
C LEU A 46 6.83 7.30 5.20
N ILE A 47 6.77 8.59 4.90
CA ILE A 47 5.65 9.23 4.22
C ILE A 47 6.17 9.95 2.97
N LEU A 48 5.56 9.65 1.83
CA LEU A 48 5.83 10.26 0.54
C LEU A 48 4.61 11.09 0.13
N LYS A 49 4.83 12.37 -0.14
CA LYS A 49 3.76 13.31 -0.54
C LYS A 49 3.99 13.81 -1.96
N TYR A 50 2.90 13.81 -2.71
CA TYR A 50 2.74 14.39 -4.04
C TYR A 50 1.67 15.49 -3.97
N ASP A 51 1.44 16.19 -5.08
CA ASP A 51 0.49 17.31 -5.18
C ASP A 51 -0.89 16.95 -4.60
N ASP A 52 -1.49 15.87 -5.10
CA ASP A 52 -2.89 15.51 -4.83
C ASP A 52 -3.06 14.25 -3.97
N TRP A 53 -1.96 13.59 -3.59
CA TRP A 53 -2.02 12.34 -2.86
C TRP A 53 -0.76 12.08 -2.05
N TYR A 54 -0.85 11.12 -1.13
CA TYR A 54 0.30 10.66 -0.37
C TYR A 54 0.16 9.17 -0.11
N PHE A 55 1.29 8.51 0.14
CA PHE A 55 1.26 7.23 0.79
C PHE A 55 2.35 7.14 1.86
N SER A 56 2.11 6.29 2.85
CA SER A 56 3.08 5.94 3.86
C SER A 56 3.49 4.47 3.74
N HIS A 57 4.66 4.16 4.27
CA HIS A 57 5.18 2.82 4.41
C HIS A 57 5.62 2.60 5.86
N GLU A 58 5.22 1.48 6.44
CA GLU A 58 5.76 1.00 7.70
C GLU A 58 5.93 -0.52 7.68
N ILE A 59 6.80 -1.02 8.56
CA ILE A 59 6.90 -2.45 8.85
C ILE A 59 6.06 -2.72 10.10
N ILE A 60 5.14 -3.66 10.01
CA ILE A 60 4.30 -4.06 11.14
C ILE A 60 5.18 -4.59 12.27
N ASN A 61 5.19 -3.86 13.38
CA ASN A 61 5.77 -4.33 14.63
C ASN A 61 4.68 -5.04 15.44
N PRO A 62 4.74 -6.37 15.62
CA PRO A 62 3.68 -7.12 16.32
C PRO A 62 3.43 -6.63 17.76
N LYS A 63 4.43 -6.01 18.40
CA LYS A 63 4.33 -5.48 19.77
C LYS A 63 3.83 -4.04 19.87
N GLY A 64 3.89 -3.31 18.76
CA GLY A 64 3.70 -1.85 18.75
C GLY A 64 2.65 -1.36 17.78
N PHE A 65 2.22 -2.19 16.83
CA PHE A 65 1.19 -1.82 15.86
C PHE A 65 -0.15 -1.56 16.54
N TYR A 66 -0.46 -2.34 17.60
CA TYR A 66 -1.52 -2.03 18.55
C TYR A 66 -0.89 -1.76 19.91
N THR A 67 -1.21 -0.62 20.52
CA THR A 67 -0.55 -0.13 21.73
C THR A 67 -0.73 -1.04 22.96
N THR A 68 -1.74 -1.90 22.97
CA THR A 68 -2.09 -2.75 24.12
C THR A 68 -2.06 -4.24 23.82
N ILE A 69 -1.71 -4.65 22.59
CA ILE A 69 -1.81 -6.04 22.13
C ILE A 69 -0.49 -6.47 21.51
N ASP A 70 0.07 -7.56 22.03
CA ASP A 70 1.20 -8.25 21.41
C ASP A 70 0.67 -9.31 20.43
N LEU A 71 0.91 -9.08 19.14
CA LEU A 71 0.56 -9.99 18.05
C LEU A 71 1.71 -10.94 17.68
N THR A 72 2.77 -11.04 18.48
CA THR A 72 3.91 -11.91 18.18
C THR A 72 3.43 -13.34 17.93
N ASP A 73 3.95 -13.95 16.87
CA ASP A 73 3.61 -15.29 16.36
C ASP A 73 2.21 -15.46 15.76
N ILE A 74 1.35 -14.44 15.81
CA ILE A 74 -0.02 -14.48 15.26
C ILE A 74 -0.34 -13.31 14.32
N GLN A 75 0.63 -12.44 14.02
CA GLN A 75 0.42 -11.22 13.26
C GLN A 75 -0.08 -11.49 11.84
N HIS A 76 0.35 -12.59 11.22
CA HIS A 76 -0.09 -12.99 9.89
C HIS A 76 -1.55 -13.45 9.90
N GLU A 77 -1.90 -14.34 10.83
CA GLU A 77 -3.26 -14.85 11.01
C GLU A 77 -4.23 -13.71 11.33
N PHE A 78 -3.85 -12.86 12.29
CA PHE A 78 -4.64 -11.71 12.69
C PHE A 78 -4.89 -10.76 11.51
N LEU A 79 -3.84 -10.25 10.85
CA LEU A 79 -4.00 -9.28 9.77
C LEU A 79 -4.75 -9.86 8.57
N LYS A 80 -4.58 -11.16 8.26
CA LYS A 80 -5.39 -11.81 7.21
C LYS A 80 -6.87 -11.87 7.59
N SER A 81 -7.21 -12.04 8.87
CA SER A 81 -8.60 -12.08 9.34
C SER A 81 -9.34 -10.73 9.24
N VAL A 82 -8.60 -9.63 9.14
CA VAL A 82 -9.17 -8.30 8.80
C VAL A 82 -9.83 -8.37 7.43
N PHE A 83 -9.13 -8.94 6.43
CA PHE A 83 -9.60 -9.07 5.05
C PHE A 83 -10.52 -10.26 4.81
N TYR A 84 -10.40 -11.34 5.60
CA TYR A 84 -11.17 -12.58 5.42
C TYR A 84 -12.02 -12.88 6.65
N PRO A 85 -13.32 -12.52 6.65
CA PRO A 85 -14.20 -12.70 7.81
C PRO A 85 -14.27 -14.12 8.34
N ASN A 86 -14.16 -15.13 7.46
CA ASN A 86 -14.18 -16.54 7.84
C ASN A 86 -12.95 -16.98 8.66
N LEU A 87 -11.86 -16.22 8.67
CA LEU A 87 -10.67 -16.53 9.48
C LEU A 87 -10.82 -16.04 10.93
N ARG A 88 -11.74 -15.11 11.21
CA ARG A 88 -11.91 -14.52 12.55
C ARG A 88 -12.33 -15.55 13.60
N THR A 89 -13.05 -16.60 13.18
CA THR A 89 -13.49 -17.70 14.06
C THR A 89 -12.36 -18.60 14.54
N SER A 90 -11.19 -18.52 13.90
CA SER A 90 -9.98 -19.24 14.33
C SER A 90 -9.18 -18.48 15.40
N LEU A 91 -9.53 -17.22 15.65
CA LEU A 91 -8.93 -16.37 16.67
C LEU A 91 -9.75 -16.39 17.96
N PRO A 92 -9.16 -16.02 19.11
CA PRO A 92 -9.95 -15.69 20.30
C PRO A 92 -11.02 -14.65 19.96
N ASN A 93 -12.24 -14.81 20.49
CA ASN A 93 -13.39 -13.98 20.11
C ASN A 93 -13.10 -12.48 20.12
N TRP A 94 -12.45 -11.97 21.17
CA TRP A 94 -12.10 -10.55 21.29
C TRP A 94 -11.16 -10.08 20.17
N LEU A 95 -10.27 -10.95 19.70
CA LEU A 95 -9.33 -10.64 18.62
C LEU A 95 -10.02 -10.71 17.25
N GLY A 96 -10.98 -11.63 17.10
CA GLY A 96 -11.87 -11.68 15.94
C GLY A 96 -12.74 -10.43 15.81
N GLU A 97 -13.25 -9.90 16.93
CA GLU A 97 -13.97 -8.62 16.96
C GLU A 97 -13.05 -7.43 16.61
N LEU A 98 -11.82 -7.39 17.16
CA LEU A 98 -10.85 -6.37 16.78
C LEU A 98 -10.54 -6.39 15.27
N ALA A 99 -10.38 -7.59 14.69
CA ALA A 99 -10.18 -7.71 13.24
C ALA A 99 -11.40 -7.22 12.44
N ASN A 100 -12.61 -7.39 12.98
CA ASN A 100 -13.83 -6.87 12.38
C ASN A 100 -13.89 -5.33 12.46
N GLU A 101 -13.57 -4.74 13.61
CA GLU A 101 -13.48 -3.29 13.79
C GLU A 101 -12.45 -2.68 12.83
N GLN A 102 -11.28 -3.29 12.70
CA GLN A 102 -10.24 -2.86 11.76
C GLN A 102 -10.73 -2.95 10.30
N ALA A 103 -11.47 -4.00 9.96
CA ALA A 103 -12.04 -4.15 8.61
C ALA A 103 -13.06 -3.05 8.31
N MET A 104 -13.87 -2.66 9.31
CA MET A 104 -14.81 -1.55 9.18
C MET A 104 -14.09 -0.21 9.02
N SER A 105 -13.01 0.04 9.77
CA SER A 105 -12.23 1.29 9.63
C SER A 105 -11.53 1.40 8.28
N PHE A 106 -11.18 0.27 7.66
CA PHE A 106 -10.65 0.20 6.30
C PHE A 106 -11.74 0.25 5.21
N GLY A 107 -13.02 0.35 5.59
CA GLY A 107 -14.14 0.36 4.66
C GLY A 107 -14.40 -0.97 3.95
N LEU A 108 -13.80 -2.08 4.39
CA LEU A 108 -13.82 -3.38 3.69
C LEU A 108 -15.22 -3.98 3.53
N SER A 109 -16.19 -3.55 4.33
CA SER A 109 -17.60 -3.96 4.18
C SER A 109 -18.26 -3.44 2.90
N LYS A 110 -17.67 -2.42 2.26
CA LYS A 110 -18.20 -1.74 1.06
C LYS A 110 -17.28 -1.87 -0.14
N THR A 111 -16.16 -2.55 -0.01
CA THR A 111 -15.08 -2.57 -1.00
C THR A 111 -14.66 -4.00 -1.30
N ASN A 112 -14.23 -4.26 -2.53
CA ASN A 112 -13.66 -5.56 -2.85
C ASN A 112 -12.26 -5.67 -2.29
N VAL A 113 -12.01 -6.72 -1.52
CA VAL A 113 -10.66 -7.10 -1.10
C VAL A 113 -9.87 -7.50 -2.34
N ILE A 114 -8.73 -6.85 -2.52
CA ILE A 114 -7.74 -7.27 -3.51
C ILE A 114 -6.87 -8.36 -2.88
N ASN A 115 -6.67 -9.45 -3.62
CA ASN A 115 -5.65 -10.44 -3.33
C ASN A 115 -4.79 -10.63 -4.58
N ARG A 116 -3.50 -10.30 -4.49
CA ARG A 116 -2.51 -10.63 -5.52
C ARG A 116 -1.41 -11.47 -4.89
N LYS A 117 -0.93 -12.47 -5.64
CA LYS A 117 0.22 -13.29 -5.23
C LYS A 117 1.28 -13.26 -6.32
N PHE A 118 2.52 -13.12 -5.91
CA PHE A 118 3.67 -13.29 -6.80
C PHE A 118 4.80 -13.98 -6.04
N GLY A 119 5.09 -15.21 -6.45
CA GLY A 119 5.99 -16.09 -5.71
C GLY A 119 5.50 -16.32 -4.28
N ASP A 120 6.37 -16.01 -3.33
CA ASP A 120 6.21 -16.19 -1.89
C ASP A 120 5.70 -14.92 -1.17
N VAL A 121 5.17 -13.95 -1.93
CA VAL A 121 4.57 -12.70 -1.44
C VAL A 121 3.07 -12.68 -1.73
N GLU A 122 2.27 -12.29 -0.74
CA GLU A 122 0.84 -12.06 -0.86
C GLU A 122 0.52 -10.59 -0.56
N LEU A 123 -0.21 -9.93 -1.46
CA LEU A 123 -0.76 -8.60 -1.26
C LEU A 123 -2.24 -8.72 -0.91
N LEU A 124 -2.64 -8.15 0.23
CA LEU A 124 -4.03 -7.92 0.57
C LEU A 124 -4.30 -6.43 0.70
N GLY A 125 -5.42 -5.95 0.19
CA GLY A 125 -5.74 -4.54 0.35
C GLY A 125 -7.18 -4.21 0.04
N GLY A 126 -7.55 -2.97 0.35
CA GLY A 126 -8.84 -2.39 0.03
C GLY A 126 -8.73 -0.87 -0.04
N TYR A 127 -9.64 -0.27 -0.79
CA TYR A 127 -9.74 1.18 -0.96
C TYR A 127 -11.18 1.62 -0.71
N ASP A 128 -11.36 2.52 0.25
CA ASP A 128 -12.65 3.13 0.59
C ASP A 128 -12.81 4.47 -0.12
N ASP A 129 -13.70 4.50 -1.10
CA ASP A 129 -13.96 5.70 -1.90
C ASP A 129 -14.61 6.83 -1.08
N ALA A 130 -15.31 6.51 0.00
CA ALA A 130 -15.96 7.51 0.85
C ALA A 130 -14.94 8.34 1.64
N SER A 131 -13.90 7.69 2.19
CA SER A 131 -12.82 8.36 2.92
C SER A 131 -11.61 8.72 2.06
N LYS A 132 -11.58 8.28 0.79
CA LYS A 132 -10.45 8.44 -0.13
C LYS A 132 -9.15 7.88 0.46
N GLN A 133 -9.27 6.71 1.10
CA GLN A 133 -8.17 6.03 1.77
C GLN A 133 -8.05 4.58 1.31
N GLY A 134 -6.82 4.11 1.16
CA GLY A 134 -6.52 2.72 0.85
C GLY A 134 -5.46 2.14 1.77
N ASN A 135 -5.50 0.83 1.94
CA ASN A 135 -4.54 0.08 2.73
C ASN A 135 -4.09 -1.15 1.95
N ILE A 136 -2.78 -1.35 1.84
CA ILE A 136 -2.16 -2.50 1.17
C ILE A 136 -1.17 -3.13 2.16
N PHE A 137 -1.37 -4.40 2.44
CA PHE A 137 -0.48 -5.23 3.24
C PHE A 137 0.31 -6.15 2.34
N VAL A 138 1.64 -6.08 2.46
CA VAL A 138 2.57 -6.97 1.77
C VAL A 138 3.04 -8.04 2.75
N PHE A 139 2.50 -9.25 2.62
CA PHE A 139 2.86 -10.39 3.46
C PHE A 139 4.05 -11.13 2.88
N GLU A 140 5.17 -11.10 3.61
CA GLU A 140 6.32 -11.97 3.41
C GLU A 140 6.45 -12.97 4.57
N LYS A 141 7.36 -13.95 4.44
CA LYS A 141 7.53 -15.00 5.46
C LYS A 141 7.84 -14.46 6.86
N TYR A 142 8.65 -13.40 6.96
CA TYR A 142 9.19 -12.91 8.24
C TYR A 142 8.77 -11.47 8.57
N GLN A 143 8.09 -10.79 7.66
CA GLN A 143 7.72 -9.40 7.82
C GLN A 143 6.42 -9.11 7.07
N ILE A 144 5.68 -8.13 7.57
CA ILE A 144 4.50 -7.60 6.91
C ILE A 144 4.75 -6.11 6.74
N HIS A 145 4.63 -5.62 5.51
CA HIS A 145 4.63 -4.19 5.26
C HIS A 145 3.22 -3.68 5.16
N HIS A 146 3.01 -2.46 5.62
CA HIS A 146 1.78 -1.74 5.44
C HIS A 146 2.04 -0.47 4.63
N LEU A 147 1.27 -0.33 3.57
CA LEU A 147 1.21 0.88 2.76
C LEU A 147 -0.18 1.48 2.94
N SER A 148 -0.25 2.68 3.51
CA SER A 148 -1.50 3.45 3.61
C SER A 148 -1.45 4.58 2.60
N ILE A 149 -2.54 4.79 1.87
CA ILE A 149 -2.65 5.84 0.84
C ILE A 149 -3.84 6.73 1.13
N GLY A 150 -3.66 8.04 0.92
CA GLY A 150 -4.74 9.02 0.88
C GLY A 150 -4.74 9.74 -0.46
N GLY A 151 -5.90 9.83 -1.10
CA GLY A 151 -6.08 10.38 -2.44
C GLY A 151 -7.11 9.60 -3.24
N GLU A 152 -7.31 9.97 -4.51
CA GLU A 152 -8.24 9.29 -5.41
C GLU A 152 -7.87 7.83 -5.69
N GLY A 153 -8.87 7.01 -6.01
CA GLY A 153 -8.71 5.56 -6.17
C GLY A 153 -7.78 5.15 -7.30
N GLU A 154 -7.58 6.03 -8.29
CA GLU A 154 -6.61 5.84 -9.37
C GLU A 154 -5.18 5.73 -8.82
N TYR A 155 -4.82 6.54 -7.82
CA TYR A 155 -3.50 6.48 -7.19
C TYR A 155 -3.32 5.19 -6.36
N TYR A 156 -4.41 4.67 -5.77
CA TYR A 156 -4.37 3.37 -5.10
C TYR A 156 -4.08 2.24 -6.10
N ILE A 157 -4.72 2.27 -7.27
CA ILE A 157 -4.48 1.29 -8.34
C ILE A 157 -3.06 1.44 -8.90
N GLU A 158 -2.57 2.67 -9.08
CA GLU A 158 -1.20 2.96 -9.49
C GLU A 158 -0.19 2.37 -8.50
N LEU A 159 -0.33 2.68 -7.21
CA LEU A 159 0.54 2.17 -6.15
C LEU A 159 0.50 0.63 -6.09
N LEU A 160 -0.68 0.02 -6.17
CA LEU A 160 -0.84 -1.43 -6.18
C LEU A 160 -0.13 -2.09 -7.38
N ASN A 161 -0.14 -1.44 -8.55
CA ASN A 161 0.52 -1.95 -9.76
C ASN A 161 2.05 -1.70 -9.73
N ALA A 162 2.50 -0.70 -8.99
CA ALA A 162 3.91 -0.39 -8.79
C ALA A 162 4.65 -1.39 -7.88
N ILE A 163 3.92 -2.10 -7.01
CA ILE A 163 4.50 -3.13 -6.14
C ILE A 163 4.86 -4.37 -6.96
N LYS A 164 6.14 -4.74 -6.96
CA LYS A 164 6.64 -5.90 -7.71
C LYS A 164 7.75 -6.64 -6.97
N ARG A 165 8.00 -7.87 -7.43
CA ARG A 165 9.19 -8.62 -7.04
C ARG A 165 10.44 -7.98 -7.65
N LYS A 166 11.51 -7.89 -6.87
CA LYS A 166 12.84 -7.48 -7.34
C LYS A 166 13.47 -8.53 -8.26
#